data_AF-A0A0R3TJF6-F1
#
_entry.id   AF-A0A0R3TJF6-F1
#
_cell.length_a   1.000
_cell.length_b   1.000
_cell.length_c   1.000
_cell.angle_alpha   90.00
_cell.angle_beta   90.00
_cell.angle_gamma   90.00
#
_symmetry.space_group_name_H-M   'P 1'
#
loop_
_entity.id
_entity.type
_entity.pdbx_description
1 polymer ?
#
loop_
_entity_poly.entity_id
_entity_poly.type
_entity_poly.pdbx_seq_one_letter_code
_entity_poly.pdbx_strand_id
1 'polypeptide(L)'
;MCLEGGSRPSCIFDYLKTLSVNEFDELYNHPPTCLIVFRELKEHAQHVVLRLLLLDQAIPKSIISGWVPKGSQDLMKSSCRDLLDLYILQSIDSNSARGSFRLNKKFQENMKISLLGGGKPLLSDFGSITAEKRPKDAEFLDNYASERWDTILHFMVGSKTDEVSSVVKDVLLKSELMKSGGPGDSIGISQAGFQFLLMDRPTQILRFILHYFDYLKAQGISIMETIHFVFQLSFLTVGKSYPIDQLTDTERAMLLIMRELGLAYQRKRAAPRFYVTKLALSFALGSKASSTVLHSVLEAEPDSLFSTARLPTGISLRSSTDGGGDAGDIGYIVVETNFRVYAYTDSVLKTSLLSLFCKIRIRFPNMIVADITRESVREALLRGISSQQPFS
;
A
#
# COMPACT_ATOMS: atom_id res chain seq x y z
N MET A 1 16.42 -11.50 -19.39
CA MET A 1 16.06 -10.57 -20.48
C MET A 1 14.59 -10.24 -20.29
N CYS A 2 14.12 -9.03 -20.02
CA CYS A 2 14.68 -7.69 -20.01
C CYS A 2 13.93 -6.93 -18.93
N LEU A 3 14.56 -5.99 -18.21
CA LEU A 3 13.94 -4.72 -17.78
C LEU A 3 15.08 -3.77 -17.36
N GLU A 4 15.90 -3.37 -18.34
CA GLU A 4 16.63 -2.11 -18.24
C GLU A 4 15.66 -0.97 -18.59
N GLY A 5 15.57 0.04 -17.72
CA GLY A 5 15.11 1.38 -18.10
C GLY A 5 13.64 1.77 -17.86
N GLY A 6 12.78 0.89 -17.31
CA GLY A 6 11.42 1.27 -16.91
C GLY A 6 11.38 1.79 -15.47
N SER A 7 10.76 2.95 -15.22
CA SER A 7 10.43 3.41 -13.86
C SER A 7 9.78 2.26 -13.10
N ARG A 8 10.41 1.80 -12.01
CA ARG A 8 9.87 0.69 -11.21
C ARG A 8 8.47 1.10 -10.74
N PRO A 9 7.47 0.20 -10.78
CA PRO A 9 6.09 0.56 -10.47
C PRO A 9 6.04 1.19 -9.07
N SER A 10 5.56 2.43 -9.03
CA SER A 10 5.46 3.21 -7.79
C SER A 10 4.13 2.92 -7.09
N CYS A 11 3.11 2.56 -7.89
CA CYS A 11 1.78 2.18 -7.45
C CYS A 11 1.39 0.79 -8.01
N ILE A 12 0.40 0.15 -7.40
CA ILE A 12 -0.24 -1.06 -7.97
C ILE A 12 -0.75 -0.78 -9.39
N PHE A 13 -1.20 0.43 -9.70
CA PHE A 13 -1.64 0.80 -11.06
C PHE A 13 -0.55 0.77 -12.11
N ASP A 14 0.67 1.20 -11.75
CA ASP A 14 1.82 1.09 -12.65
C ASP A 14 2.15 -0.39 -12.90
N TYR A 15 1.95 -1.22 -11.87
CA TYR A 15 2.11 -2.67 -12.01
C TYR A 15 1.06 -3.27 -12.94
N LEU A 16 -0.21 -2.86 -12.82
CA LEU A 16 -1.27 -3.32 -13.72
C LEU A 16 -0.96 -3.00 -15.18
N LYS A 17 -0.37 -1.84 -15.50
CA LYS A 17 0.05 -1.48 -16.87
C LYS A 17 1.07 -2.45 -17.48
N THR A 18 1.77 -3.25 -16.67
CA THR A 18 2.72 -4.27 -17.16
C THR A 18 2.08 -5.61 -17.51
N LEU A 19 0.77 -5.78 -17.22
CA LEU A 19 0.04 -7.01 -17.48
C LEU A 19 -0.37 -7.13 -18.96
N SER A 20 -0.57 -8.37 -19.39
CA SER A 20 -1.02 -8.74 -20.73
C SER A 20 -2.55 -8.64 -20.87
N VAL A 21 -3.04 -8.61 -22.11
CA VAL A 21 -4.48 -8.49 -22.43
C VAL A 21 -5.31 -9.60 -21.78
N ASN A 22 -4.78 -10.83 -21.77
CA ASN A 22 -5.47 -11.99 -21.19
C ASN A 22 -5.59 -11.88 -19.66
N GLU A 23 -4.54 -11.37 -19.01
CA GLU A 23 -4.53 -11.14 -17.56
C GLU A 23 -5.53 -10.03 -17.18
N PHE A 24 -5.66 -8.97 -17.97
CA PHE A 24 -6.70 -7.94 -17.75
C PHE A 24 -8.13 -8.50 -17.86
N ASP A 25 -8.33 -9.40 -18.81
CA ASP A 25 -9.61 -10.05 -19.03
C ASP A 25 -10.00 -11.01 -17.91
N GLU A 26 -9.02 -11.56 -17.18
CA GLU A 26 -9.21 -12.34 -15.96
C GLU A 26 -9.40 -11.43 -14.74
N LEU A 27 -8.61 -10.34 -14.67
CA LEU A 27 -8.65 -9.32 -13.63
C LEU A 27 -10.03 -8.65 -13.54
N TYR A 28 -10.62 -8.32 -14.69
CA TYR A 28 -11.92 -7.68 -14.77
C TYR A 28 -13.10 -8.64 -14.60
N ASN A 29 -12.88 -9.94 -14.40
CA ASN A 29 -13.96 -10.86 -14.00
C ASN A 29 -14.41 -10.61 -12.55
N HIS A 30 -13.58 -9.96 -11.73
CA HIS A 30 -13.86 -9.70 -10.33
C HIS A 30 -14.47 -8.29 -10.14
N PRO A 31 -15.72 -8.18 -9.66
CA PRO A 31 -16.40 -6.87 -9.50
C PRO A 31 -15.67 -5.87 -8.58
N PRO A 32 -15.15 -6.26 -7.39
CA PRO A 32 -14.40 -5.35 -6.52
C PRO A 32 -13.17 -4.73 -7.20
N THR A 33 -12.48 -5.49 -8.05
CA THR A 33 -11.33 -5.00 -8.81
C THR A 33 -11.72 -3.87 -9.75
N CYS A 34 -12.87 -4.00 -10.43
CA CYS A 34 -13.38 -2.96 -11.32
C CYS A 34 -13.66 -1.64 -10.58
N LEU A 35 -14.25 -1.73 -9.38
CA LEU A 35 -14.50 -0.55 -8.54
C LEU A 35 -13.22 0.13 -8.09
N ILE A 36 -12.21 -0.63 -7.64
CA ILE A 36 -10.94 -0.05 -7.18
C ILE A 36 -10.20 0.60 -8.33
N VAL A 37 -10.14 -0.09 -9.48
CA VAL A 37 -9.53 0.48 -10.67
C VAL A 37 -10.24 1.77 -11.05
N PHE A 38 -11.57 1.81 -11.00
CA PHE A 38 -12.34 3.03 -11.24
C PHE A 38 -12.03 4.16 -10.24
N ARG A 39 -11.93 3.87 -8.94
CA ARG A 39 -11.66 4.86 -7.88
C ARG A 39 -10.31 5.58 -8.06
N GLU A 40 -9.33 4.88 -8.62
CA GLU A 40 -7.95 5.36 -8.76
C GLU A 40 -7.69 6.08 -10.09
N LEU A 41 -8.64 6.01 -11.02
CA LEU A 41 -8.61 6.82 -12.23
C LEU A 41 -8.74 8.32 -11.90
N LYS A 42 -8.08 9.16 -12.70
CA LYS A 42 -8.29 10.62 -12.68
C LYS A 42 -9.76 10.95 -12.94
N GLU A 43 -10.26 12.03 -12.36
CA GLU A 43 -11.67 12.47 -12.47
C GLU A 43 -12.19 12.49 -13.92
N HIS A 44 -11.38 12.99 -14.86
CA HIS A 44 -11.73 13.02 -16.28
C HIS A 44 -11.93 11.63 -16.89
N ALA A 45 -11.09 10.66 -16.53
CA ALA A 45 -11.22 9.27 -16.96
C ALA A 45 -12.46 8.61 -16.33
N GLN A 46 -12.78 8.91 -15.07
CA GLN A 46 -14.00 8.44 -14.41
C GLN A 46 -15.26 8.94 -15.12
N HIS A 47 -15.30 10.23 -15.50
CA HIS A 47 -16.43 10.78 -16.25
C HIS A 47 -16.63 10.10 -17.61
N VAL A 48 -15.54 9.76 -18.31
CA VAL A 48 -15.62 8.99 -19.56
C VAL A 48 -16.23 7.62 -19.30
N VAL A 49 -15.71 6.89 -18.31
CA VAL A 49 -16.20 5.55 -17.97
C VAL A 49 -17.68 5.59 -17.58
N LEU A 50 -18.11 6.53 -16.72
CA LEU A 50 -19.52 6.64 -16.29
C LEU A 50 -20.47 6.95 -17.45
N ARG A 51 -20.08 7.84 -18.37
CA ARG A 51 -20.90 8.15 -19.56
C ARG A 51 -21.01 6.95 -20.49
N LEU A 52 -19.95 6.16 -20.63
CA LEU A 52 -19.91 4.97 -21.48
C LEU A 52 -20.54 3.75 -20.82
N LEU A 53 -20.65 3.70 -19.48
CA LEU A 53 -21.07 2.52 -18.74
C LEU A 53 -22.45 2.02 -19.16
N LEU A 54 -23.40 2.91 -19.41
CA LEU A 54 -24.77 2.56 -19.80
C LEU A 54 -24.96 2.43 -21.32
N LEU A 55 -23.91 2.67 -22.11
CA LEU A 55 -23.97 2.64 -23.57
C LEU A 55 -23.42 1.31 -24.09
N ASP A 56 -24.22 0.59 -24.86
CA ASP A 56 -23.81 -0.68 -25.46
C ASP A 56 -23.12 -0.50 -26.83
N GLN A 57 -23.23 0.70 -27.42
CA GLN A 57 -22.67 1.06 -28.72
C GLN A 57 -21.29 1.72 -28.60
N ALA A 58 -20.46 1.53 -29.63
CA ALA A 58 -19.15 2.18 -29.72
C ALA A 58 -19.31 3.66 -30.10
N ILE A 59 -18.54 4.55 -29.46
CA ILE A 59 -18.64 6.00 -29.66
C ILE A 59 -17.46 6.51 -30.50
N PRO A 60 -17.71 7.29 -31.57
CA PRO A 60 -16.67 7.96 -32.34
C PRO A 60 -15.73 8.82 -31.48
N LYS A 61 -14.42 8.76 -31.74
CA LYS A 61 -13.40 9.55 -30.99
C LYS A 61 -13.69 11.05 -31.02
N SER A 62 -14.31 11.55 -32.09
CA SER A 62 -14.69 12.96 -32.26
C SER A 62 -15.73 13.44 -31.24
N ILE A 63 -16.64 12.56 -30.80
CA ILE A 63 -17.66 12.90 -29.80
C ILE A 63 -17.01 13.05 -28.42
N ILE A 64 -16.07 12.15 -28.10
CA ILE A 64 -15.32 12.21 -26.83
C ILE A 64 -14.48 13.49 -26.76
N SER A 65 -13.82 13.88 -27.86
CA SER A 65 -13.13 15.17 -27.92
C SER A 65 -14.10 16.36 -27.83
N GLY A 66 -15.34 16.21 -28.28
CA GLY A 66 -16.36 17.26 -28.21
C GLY A 66 -16.90 17.52 -26.80
N TRP A 67 -16.68 16.62 -25.84
CA TRP A 67 -17.16 16.76 -24.46
C TRP A 67 -16.40 17.79 -23.62
N VAL A 68 -15.25 18.26 -24.12
CA VAL A 68 -14.33 19.11 -23.37
C VAL A 68 -14.15 20.44 -24.12
N PRO A 69 -14.09 21.59 -23.42
CA PRO A 69 -13.84 22.88 -24.05
C PRO A 69 -12.49 22.93 -24.78
N LYS A 70 -12.38 23.87 -25.74
CA LYS A 70 -11.16 24.10 -26.53
C LYS A 70 -10.08 24.65 -25.61
N GLY A 71 -9.15 23.80 -25.17
CA GLY A 71 -8.07 24.13 -24.24
C GLY A 71 -7.63 22.94 -23.38
N SER A 72 -8.59 22.11 -22.94
CA SER A 72 -8.32 20.94 -22.06
C SER A 72 -8.28 19.60 -22.82
N GLN A 73 -8.13 19.65 -24.15
CA GLN A 73 -8.14 18.47 -25.02
C GLN A 73 -6.96 17.54 -24.74
N ASP A 74 -5.81 18.08 -24.35
CA ASP A 74 -4.61 17.28 -24.10
C ASP A 74 -4.71 16.49 -22.79
N LEU A 75 -5.40 17.03 -21.79
CA LEU A 75 -5.76 16.29 -20.58
C LEU A 75 -6.68 15.10 -20.93
N MET A 76 -7.68 15.34 -21.76
CA MET A 76 -8.60 14.29 -22.21
C MET A 76 -7.87 13.19 -23.01
N LYS A 77 -6.98 13.57 -23.93
CA LYS A 77 -6.13 12.60 -24.66
C LYS A 77 -5.26 11.79 -23.72
N SER A 78 -4.69 12.42 -22.69
CA SER A 78 -3.88 11.73 -21.68
C SER A 78 -4.72 10.73 -20.87
N SER A 79 -5.94 11.11 -20.47
CA SER A 79 -6.88 10.22 -19.79
C SER A 79 -7.36 9.07 -20.67
N CYS A 80 -7.63 9.32 -21.95
CA CYS A 80 -7.94 8.25 -22.90
C CYS A 80 -6.75 7.30 -23.10
N ARG A 81 -5.51 7.80 -23.09
CA ARG A 81 -4.32 6.95 -23.12
C ARG A 81 -4.21 6.08 -21.87
N ASP A 82 -4.38 6.67 -20.69
CA ASP A 82 -4.40 5.92 -19.42
C ASP A 82 -5.48 4.82 -19.42
N LEU A 83 -6.66 5.09 -19.98
CA LEU A 83 -7.75 4.11 -20.12
C LEU A 83 -7.46 3.02 -21.17
N LEU A 84 -6.70 3.33 -22.21
CA LEU A 84 -6.22 2.35 -23.20
C LEU A 84 -5.11 1.47 -22.61
N ASP A 85 -4.18 2.06 -21.86
CA ASP A 85 -3.10 1.34 -21.16
C ASP A 85 -3.66 0.31 -20.17
N LEU A 86 -4.77 0.63 -19.51
CA LEU A 86 -5.46 -0.27 -18.59
C LEU A 86 -6.44 -1.22 -19.28
N TYR A 87 -6.53 -1.24 -20.61
CA TYR A 87 -7.49 -2.07 -21.37
C TYR A 87 -8.96 -1.88 -20.95
N ILE A 88 -9.30 -0.74 -20.35
CA ILE A 88 -10.69 -0.38 -20.03
C ILE A 88 -11.40 0.09 -21.30
N LEU A 89 -10.69 0.88 -22.12
CA LEU A 89 -11.10 1.25 -23.46
C LEU A 89 -10.41 0.36 -24.50
N GLN A 90 -11.17 0.00 -25.53
CA GLN A 90 -10.70 -0.66 -26.74
C GLN A 90 -10.99 0.27 -27.92
N SER A 91 -9.97 0.58 -28.72
CA SER A 91 -10.15 1.30 -29.98
C SER A 91 -10.57 0.33 -31.08
N ILE A 92 -11.77 0.51 -31.60
CA ILE A 92 -12.27 -0.19 -32.78
C ILE A 92 -12.09 0.74 -33.96
N ASP A 93 -11.08 0.49 -34.78
CA ASP A 93 -10.84 1.23 -36.02
C ASP A 93 -11.62 0.54 -37.16
N SER A 94 -12.94 0.46 -37.04
CA SER A 94 -13.81 -0.08 -38.09
C SER A 94 -14.06 0.98 -39.15
N ASN A 95 -13.38 0.89 -40.30
CA ASN A 95 -13.66 1.48 -41.63
C ASN A 95 -13.97 2.99 -41.74
N SER A 96 -13.96 3.74 -40.66
CA SER A 96 -14.12 5.20 -40.63
C SER A 96 -12.81 5.80 -40.16
N ALA A 97 -12.31 6.79 -40.91
CA ALA A 97 -11.07 7.53 -40.66
C ALA A 97 -10.98 8.24 -39.28
N ARG A 98 -11.98 8.04 -38.40
CA ARG A 98 -12.08 8.67 -37.07
C ARG A 98 -12.03 7.69 -35.90
N GLY A 99 -12.08 6.37 -36.13
CA GLY A 99 -12.06 5.34 -35.07
C GLY A 99 -13.20 5.48 -34.04
N SER A 100 -13.51 4.39 -33.35
CA SER A 100 -14.49 4.39 -32.26
C SER A 100 -13.88 3.83 -30.99
N PHE A 101 -14.33 4.33 -29.84
CA PHE A 101 -14.00 3.78 -28.54
C PHE A 101 -15.14 2.91 -28.04
N ARG A 102 -14.79 1.75 -27.48
CA ARG A 102 -15.71 0.85 -26.79
C ARG A 102 -15.13 0.50 -25.43
N LEU A 103 -15.97 0.41 -24.41
CA LEU A 103 -15.55 -0.18 -23.14
C LEU A 103 -15.36 -1.71 -23.28
N ASN A 104 -14.42 -2.27 -22.52
CA ASN A 104 -14.35 -3.72 -22.35
C ASN A 104 -15.68 -4.22 -21.76
N LYS A 105 -16.30 -5.20 -22.41
CA LYS A 105 -17.61 -5.75 -22.01
C LYS A 105 -17.57 -6.33 -20.60
N LYS A 106 -16.52 -7.08 -20.26
CA LYS A 106 -16.36 -7.69 -18.93
C LYS A 106 -16.29 -6.63 -17.83
N PHE A 107 -15.47 -5.61 -18.05
CA PHE A 107 -15.36 -4.46 -17.15
C PHE A 107 -16.71 -3.74 -17.02
N GLN A 108 -17.40 -3.51 -18.14
CA GLN A 108 -18.70 -2.84 -18.16
C GLN A 108 -19.76 -3.63 -17.37
N GLU A 109 -19.85 -4.95 -17.56
CA GLU A 109 -20.79 -5.83 -16.85
C GLU A 109 -20.48 -5.87 -15.35
N ASN A 110 -19.22 -6.12 -14.97
CA ASN A 110 -18.84 -6.24 -13.56
C ASN A 110 -18.85 -4.89 -12.82
N MET A 111 -18.62 -3.78 -13.51
CA MET A 111 -18.81 -2.44 -12.96
C MET A 111 -20.31 -2.12 -12.77
N LYS A 112 -21.19 -2.49 -13.71
CA LYS A 112 -22.65 -2.38 -13.55
C LYS A 112 -23.14 -3.18 -12.33
N ILE A 113 -22.69 -4.43 -12.21
CA ILE A 113 -22.96 -5.33 -11.08
C ILE A 113 -22.55 -4.67 -9.75
N SER A 114 -21.36 -4.08 -9.72
CA SER A 114 -20.82 -3.43 -8.52
C SER A 114 -21.57 -2.16 -8.10
N LEU A 115 -22.10 -1.39 -9.06
CA LEU A 115 -22.80 -0.13 -8.77
C LEU A 115 -24.30 -0.29 -8.52
N LEU A 116 -24.96 -1.17 -9.28
CA LEU A 116 -26.41 -1.35 -9.22
C LEU A 116 -26.83 -2.44 -8.24
N GLY A 117 -25.85 -3.15 -7.66
CA GLY A 117 -26.09 -4.31 -6.82
C GLY A 117 -26.38 -5.54 -7.67
N GLY A 118 -25.73 -6.65 -7.31
CA GLY A 118 -25.79 -7.92 -8.02
C GLY A 118 -24.46 -8.66 -7.90
N GLY A 119 -24.44 -9.94 -8.25
CA GLY A 119 -23.21 -10.75 -8.27
C GLY A 119 -23.00 -11.60 -7.01
N LYS A 120 -21.82 -12.24 -6.94
CA LYS A 120 -21.43 -13.09 -5.81
C LYS A 120 -21.23 -12.24 -4.55
N PRO A 121 -21.65 -12.72 -3.37
CA PRO A 121 -21.42 -12.00 -2.12
C PRO A 121 -19.92 -11.79 -1.91
N LEU A 122 -19.55 -10.58 -1.53
CA LEU A 122 -18.15 -10.22 -1.28
C LEU A 122 -17.74 -10.66 0.12
N LEU A 123 -16.43 -10.83 0.35
CA LEU A 123 -15.91 -11.12 1.69
C LEU A 123 -16.32 -10.05 2.71
N SER A 124 -16.50 -8.81 2.28
CA SER A 124 -17.03 -7.71 3.10
C SER A 124 -18.40 -8.02 3.70
N ASP A 125 -19.25 -8.75 2.96
CA ASP A 125 -20.64 -9.03 3.32
C ASP A 125 -20.73 -10.12 4.40
N PHE A 126 -19.68 -10.93 4.54
CA PHE A 126 -19.54 -11.96 5.57
C PHE A 126 -18.86 -11.45 6.86
N GLY A 127 -18.55 -10.15 6.93
CA GLY A 127 -17.94 -9.53 8.10
C GLY A 127 -18.89 -9.54 9.30
N SER A 128 -18.50 -10.25 10.37
CA SER A 128 -19.29 -10.31 11.61
C SER A 128 -18.53 -9.66 12.76
N ILE A 129 -19.21 -8.75 13.45
CA ILE A 129 -18.77 -8.10 14.69
C ILE A 129 -18.99 -9.03 15.90
N THR A 130 -19.92 -9.99 15.81
CA THR A 130 -20.54 -10.67 16.97
C THR A 130 -20.05 -12.08 17.25
N ALA A 131 -19.08 -12.61 16.48
CA ALA A 131 -18.74 -14.03 16.54
C ALA A 131 -17.71 -14.43 17.61
N GLU A 132 -17.01 -13.49 18.27
CA GLU A 132 -16.00 -13.81 19.27
C GLU A 132 -16.33 -13.21 20.65
N LYS A 133 -16.11 -14.01 21.70
CA LYS A 133 -16.30 -13.65 23.12
C LYS A 133 -15.51 -12.41 23.59
N ARG A 134 -14.56 -11.92 22.79
CA ARG A 134 -13.76 -10.72 23.04
C ARG A 134 -13.45 -10.07 21.69
N PRO A 135 -14.20 -9.06 21.24
CA PRO A 135 -13.78 -8.25 20.10
C PRO A 135 -12.39 -7.68 20.42
N LYS A 136 -11.52 -7.68 19.42
CA LYS A 136 -10.18 -7.11 19.55
C LYS A 136 -10.27 -5.62 19.21
N ASP A 137 -9.83 -4.79 20.14
CA ASP A 137 -9.80 -3.34 19.96
C ASP A 137 -8.89 -2.96 18.79
N ALA A 138 -9.27 -1.91 18.08
CA ALA A 138 -8.49 -1.43 16.93
C ALA A 138 -7.05 -1.07 17.32
N GLU A 139 -6.84 -0.57 18.53
CA GLU A 139 -5.52 -0.24 19.10
C GLU A 139 -4.64 -1.48 19.27
N PHE A 140 -5.21 -2.60 19.73
CA PHE A 140 -4.47 -3.86 19.83
C PHE A 140 -3.99 -4.34 18.45
N LEU A 141 -4.83 -4.19 17.42
CA LEU A 141 -4.48 -4.57 16.05
C LEU A 141 -3.38 -3.68 15.47
N ASP A 142 -3.37 -2.40 15.79
CA ASP A 142 -2.34 -1.45 15.32
C ASP A 142 -0.98 -1.71 15.98
N ASN A 143 -0.97 -2.00 17.29
CA ASN A 143 0.25 -2.39 18.01
C ASN A 143 0.81 -3.71 17.46
N TYR A 144 -0.06 -4.71 17.26
CA TYR A 144 0.34 -5.98 16.62
C TYR A 144 0.96 -5.77 15.24
N ALA A 145 0.35 -4.91 14.42
CA ALA A 145 0.82 -4.65 13.06
C ALA A 145 2.19 -3.97 13.07
N SER A 146 2.40 -3.01 13.97
CA SER A 146 3.67 -2.29 14.13
C SER A 146 4.79 -3.21 14.62
N GLU A 147 4.54 -3.99 15.67
CA GLU A 147 5.54 -4.93 16.22
C GLU A 147 6.00 -5.95 15.16
N ARG A 148 5.06 -6.52 14.40
CA ARG A 148 5.38 -7.51 13.36
C ARG A 148 6.19 -6.92 12.22
N TRP A 149 5.81 -5.72 11.76
CA TRP A 149 6.53 -5.03 10.71
C TRP A 149 7.94 -4.63 11.18
N ASP A 150 8.07 -4.13 12.40
CA ASP A 150 9.36 -3.75 12.99
C ASP A 150 10.30 -4.95 13.12
N THR A 151 9.80 -6.16 13.43
CA THR A 151 10.61 -7.40 13.43
C THR A 151 11.24 -7.67 12.06
N ILE A 152 10.51 -7.42 10.96
CA ILE A 152 11.02 -7.60 9.59
C ILE A 152 12.10 -6.54 9.29
N LEU A 153 11.87 -5.29 9.67
CA LEU A 153 12.84 -4.21 9.47
C LEU A 153 14.10 -4.43 10.32
N HIS A 154 13.96 -4.94 11.54
CA HIS A 154 15.07 -5.34 12.39
C HIS A 154 15.92 -6.44 11.75
N PHE A 155 15.27 -7.44 11.14
CA PHE A 155 15.96 -8.49 10.40
C PHE A 155 16.79 -7.90 9.23
N MET A 156 16.24 -6.93 8.50
CA MET A 156 16.99 -6.25 7.44
C MET A 156 18.25 -5.58 7.99
N VAL A 157 18.20 -4.91 9.14
CA VAL A 157 19.36 -4.20 9.73
C VAL A 157 20.40 -5.14 10.37
N GLY A 158 20.19 -6.46 10.32
CA GLY A 158 21.15 -7.44 10.85
C GLY A 158 21.03 -7.67 12.35
N SER A 159 19.88 -7.33 12.94
CA SER A 159 19.51 -7.83 14.27
C SER A 159 19.34 -9.35 14.19
N LYS A 160 19.90 -10.09 15.15
CA LYS A 160 19.78 -11.55 15.28
C LYS A 160 18.38 -11.97 15.70
N THR A 161 17.38 -11.69 14.89
CA THR A 161 16.00 -12.07 15.15
C THR A 161 15.62 -13.19 14.17
N ASP A 162 15.59 -14.42 14.66
CA ASP A 162 15.30 -15.64 13.89
C ASP A 162 13.81 -15.80 13.50
N GLU A 163 12.98 -14.80 13.76
CA GLU A 163 11.52 -14.91 13.65
C GLU A 163 10.95 -14.72 12.23
N VAL A 164 11.80 -14.44 11.22
CA VAL A 164 11.33 -14.20 9.85
C VAL A 164 11.26 -15.48 9.03
N SER A 165 10.11 -15.69 8.38
CA SER A 165 9.81 -16.82 7.50
C SER A 165 10.75 -16.89 6.29
N SER A 166 11.01 -18.11 5.81
CA SER A 166 11.87 -18.33 4.63
C SER A 166 11.33 -17.61 3.39
N VAL A 167 10.01 -17.54 3.22
CA VAL A 167 9.38 -16.87 2.06
C VAL A 167 9.69 -15.38 2.05
N VAL A 168 9.62 -14.71 3.22
CA VAL A 168 9.97 -13.28 3.33
C VAL A 168 11.45 -13.07 3.03
N LYS A 169 12.34 -13.95 3.51
CA LYS A 169 13.78 -13.90 3.19
C LYS A 169 14.02 -14.07 1.69
N ASP A 170 13.36 -15.02 1.05
CA ASP A 170 13.49 -15.27 -0.38
C ASP A 170 12.99 -14.08 -1.21
N VAL A 171 11.87 -13.46 -0.80
CA VAL A 171 11.36 -12.22 -1.43
C VAL A 171 12.35 -11.08 -1.25
N LEU A 172 12.93 -10.89 -0.07
CA LEU A 172 13.91 -9.82 0.19
C LEU A 172 15.22 -10.01 -0.59
N LEU A 173 15.69 -11.25 -0.76
CA LEU A 173 16.87 -11.57 -1.56
C LEU A 173 16.60 -11.40 -3.06
N LYS A 174 15.47 -11.88 -3.55
CA LYS A 174 15.10 -11.80 -4.97
C LYS A 174 14.75 -10.39 -5.43
N SER A 175 14.19 -9.58 -4.53
CA SER A 175 13.93 -8.15 -4.77
C SER A 175 15.19 -7.29 -4.71
N GLU A 176 16.35 -7.89 -4.49
CA GLU A 176 17.62 -7.23 -4.26
C GLU A 176 17.55 -6.21 -3.11
N LEU A 177 16.61 -6.32 -2.17
CA LEU A 177 16.56 -5.48 -0.97
C LEU A 177 17.62 -5.94 0.04
N MET A 178 17.92 -7.24 0.04
CA MET A 178 19.04 -7.83 0.75
C MET A 178 20.00 -8.49 -0.24
N LYS A 179 21.30 -8.42 0.05
CA LYS A 179 22.36 -9.14 -0.66
C LYS A 179 22.85 -10.27 0.24
N SER A 180 22.91 -11.47 -0.30
CA SER A 180 23.66 -12.54 0.34
C SER A 180 25.13 -12.16 0.32
N GLY A 181 25.75 -11.99 1.49
CA GLY A 181 27.19 -11.85 1.60
C GLY A 181 27.89 -13.10 1.09
N GLY A 182 29.17 -12.98 0.71
CA GLY A 182 30.02 -14.12 0.35
C GLY A 182 30.11 -15.18 1.47
N PRO A 183 30.93 -16.24 1.30
CA PRO A 183 30.85 -17.47 2.08
C PRO A 183 31.06 -17.21 3.58
N GLY A 184 29.94 -17.06 4.29
CA GLY A 184 29.90 -16.59 5.68
C GLY A 184 28.62 -15.85 6.03
N ASP A 185 27.46 -16.36 5.56
CA ASP A 185 26.05 -16.16 5.96
C ASP A 185 25.57 -14.78 6.44
N SER A 186 26.35 -13.72 6.18
CA SER A 186 26.04 -12.35 6.56
C SER A 186 25.17 -11.77 5.46
N ILE A 187 23.87 -11.86 5.65
CA ILE A 187 22.90 -11.18 4.80
C ILE A 187 23.07 -9.67 5.04
N GLY A 188 23.56 -8.96 4.03
CA GLY A 188 23.75 -7.51 4.08
C GLY A 188 22.62 -6.77 3.38
N ILE A 189 22.34 -5.53 3.79
CA ILE A 189 21.34 -4.69 3.12
C ILE A 189 21.93 -4.18 1.80
N SER A 190 21.12 -4.13 0.75
CA SER A 190 21.49 -3.50 -0.52
C SER A 190 21.24 -1.98 -0.49
N GLN A 191 21.77 -1.24 -1.47
CA GLN A 191 21.40 0.16 -1.66
C GLN A 191 19.88 0.37 -1.78
N ALA A 192 19.17 -0.50 -2.49
CA ALA A 192 17.72 -0.43 -2.64
C ALA A 192 16.99 -0.79 -1.33
N GLY A 193 17.52 -1.72 -0.55
CA GLY A 193 17.02 -2.06 0.79
C GLY A 193 17.19 -0.90 1.77
N PHE A 194 18.30 -0.17 1.69
CA PHE A 194 18.47 1.05 2.48
C PHE A 194 17.46 2.13 2.10
N GLN A 195 17.23 2.35 0.80
CA GLN A 195 16.19 3.28 0.36
C GLN A 195 14.81 2.85 0.88
N PHE A 196 14.51 1.55 0.83
CA PHE A 196 13.27 0.99 1.33
C PHE A 196 13.07 1.27 2.84
N LEU A 197 14.10 1.08 3.65
CA LEU A 197 14.03 1.34 5.10
C LEU A 197 13.71 2.79 5.47
N LEU A 198 13.99 3.74 4.58
CA LEU A 198 13.73 5.17 4.78
C LEU A 198 12.36 5.63 4.27
N MET A 199 11.64 4.78 3.52
CA MET A 199 10.30 5.13 3.03
C MET A 199 9.28 5.15 4.18
N ASP A 200 8.13 5.76 3.95
CA ASP A 200 6.97 5.70 4.83
C ASP A 200 6.40 4.27 4.91
N ARG A 201 5.84 3.90 6.07
CA ARG A 201 5.31 2.55 6.34
C ARG A 201 4.36 2.02 5.24
N PRO A 202 3.34 2.76 4.76
CA PRO A 202 2.44 2.22 3.74
C PRO A 202 3.14 2.03 2.39
N THR A 203 4.06 2.91 1.99
CA THR A 203 4.88 2.72 0.77
C THR A 203 5.82 1.53 0.89
N GLN A 204 6.43 1.30 2.06
CA GLN A 204 7.26 0.11 2.31
C GLN A 204 6.44 -1.18 2.11
N ILE A 205 5.26 -1.26 2.72
CA ILE A 205 4.36 -2.42 2.60
C ILE A 205 3.94 -2.64 1.14
N LEU A 206 3.49 -1.57 0.46
CA LEU A 206 3.11 -1.62 -0.94
C LEU A 206 4.27 -2.16 -1.79
N ARG A 207 5.47 -1.63 -1.56
CA ARG A 207 6.65 -2.03 -2.31
C ARG A 207 7.02 -3.48 -2.08
N PHE A 208 6.89 -3.96 -0.85
CA PHE A 208 7.08 -5.37 -0.52
C PHE A 208 6.06 -6.27 -1.23
N ILE A 209 4.78 -5.88 -1.24
CA ILE A 209 3.72 -6.64 -1.94
C ILE A 209 3.97 -6.70 -3.45
N LEU A 210 4.44 -5.61 -4.07
CA LEU A 210 4.83 -5.62 -5.49
C LEU A 210 5.99 -6.59 -5.75
N HIS A 211 6.99 -6.62 -4.87
CA HIS A 211 8.07 -7.60 -4.97
C HIS A 211 7.60 -9.04 -4.74
N TYR A 212 6.59 -9.23 -3.89
CA TYR A 212 5.95 -10.52 -3.69
C TYR A 212 5.18 -10.98 -4.95
N PHE A 213 4.53 -10.06 -5.66
CA PHE A 213 3.90 -10.36 -6.95
C PHE A 213 4.92 -10.81 -8.00
N ASP A 214 6.07 -10.15 -8.09
CA ASP A 214 7.16 -10.58 -8.97
C ASP A 214 7.74 -11.94 -8.56
N TYR A 215 7.81 -12.20 -7.25
CA TYR A 215 8.19 -13.50 -6.72
C TYR A 215 7.20 -14.59 -7.15
N LEU A 216 5.90 -14.36 -7.02
CA LEU A 216 4.84 -15.29 -7.44
C LEU A 216 4.86 -15.55 -8.94
N LYS A 217 5.03 -14.51 -9.75
CA LYS A 217 5.13 -14.62 -11.21
C LYS A 217 6.28 -15.54 -11.62
N ALA A 218 7.41 -15.45 -10.93
CA ALA A 218 8.57 -16.31 -11.18
C ALA A 218 8.41 -17.74 -10.65
N GLN A 219 7.50 -17.99 -9.71
CA GLN A 219 7.11 -19.34 -9.27
C GLN A 219 6.00 -19.96 -10.15
N GLY A 220 5.41 -19.18 -11.06
CA GLY A 220 4.32 -19.63 -11.93
C GLY A 220 2.97 -19.77 -11.24
N ILE A 221 2.78 -19.14 -10.08
CA ILE A 221 1.50 -19.12 -9.35
C ILE A 221 0.58 -18.07 -9.99
N SER A 222 -0.74 -18.32 -9.98
CA SER A 222 -1.77 -17.39 -10.44
C SER A 222 -1.74 -16.07 -9.65
N ILE A 223 -1.08 -15.07 -10.22
CA ILE A 223 -0.98 -13.74 -9.64
C ILE A 223 -2.33 -13.02 -9.57
N MET A 224 -3.26 -13.33 -10.49
CA MET A 224 -4.57 -12.68 -10.58
C MET A 224 -5.40 -12.84 -9.30
N GLU A 225 -5.50 -14.06 -8.76
CA GLU A 225 -6.24 -14.34 -7.52
C GLU A 225 -5.63 -13.59 -6.32
N THR A 226 -4.29 -13.49 -6.29
CA THR A 226 -3.59 -12.73 -5.24
C THR A 226 -3.92 -11.23 -5.34
N ILE A 227 -3.92 -10.67 -6.56
CA ILE A 227 -4.30 -9.27 -6.80
C ILE A 227 -5.77 -9.04 -6.43
N HIS A 228 -6.68 -9.96 -6.79
CA HIS A 228 -8.09 -9.89 -6.41
C HIS A 228 -8.27 -9.81 -4.90
N PHE A 229 -7.54 -10.64 -4.15
CA PHE A 229 -7.61 -10.63 -2.70
C PHE A 229 -7.05 -9.33 -2.11
N VAL A 230 -5.90 -8.85 -2.59
CA VAL A 230 -5.33 -7.56 -2.14
C VAL A 230 -6.31 -6.42 -2.37
N PHE A 231 -6.99 -6.41 -3.50
CA PHE A 231 -8.06 -5.46 -3.79
C PHE A 231 -9.27 -5.64 -2.87
N GLN A 232 -9.68 -6.87 -2.61
CA GLN A 232 -10.77 -7.15 -1.67
C GLN A 232 -10.51 -6.61 -0.26
N LEU A 233 -9.24 -6.52 0.18
CA LEU A 233 -8.88 -5.93 1.47
C LEU A 233 -9.37 -4.49 1.64
N SER A 234 -9.41 -3.70 0.56
CA SER A 234 -9.88 -2.31 0.62
C SER A 234 -11.36 -2.18 0.98
N PHE A 235 -12.14 -3.25 0.83
CA PHE A 235 -13.55 -3.32 1.21
C PHE A 235 -13.76 -3.91 2.61
N LEU A 236 -12.71 -4.37 3.27
CA LEU A 236 -12.78 -4.89 4.64
C LEU A 236 -12.68 -3.73 5.64
N THR A 237 -13.26 -3.92 6.81
CA THR A 237 -13.25 -2.91 7.89
C THR A 237 -12.52 -3.45 9.10
N VAL A 238 -11.74 -2.59 9.76
CA VAL A 238 -11.07 -2.94 11.02
C VAL A 238 -12.12 -3.30 12.09
N GLY A 239 -11.81 -4.30 12.92
CA GLY A 239 -12.70 -4.75 14.00
C GLY A 239 -13.75 -5.79 13.61
N LYS A 240 -13.95 -6.07 12.31
CA LYS A 240 -14.79 -7.20 11.86
C LYS A 240 -13.96 -8.47 11.67
N SER A 241 -14.58 -9.61 11.99
CA SER A 241 -14.02 -10.93 11.74
C SER A 241 -14.55 -11.52 10.43
N TYR A 242 -13.65 -12.04 9.60
CA TYR A 242 -13.97 -12.61 8.28
C TYR A 242 -13.63 -14.10 8.21
N PRO A 243 -14.47 -14.95 7.61
CA PRO A 243 -14.22 -16.38 7.50
C PRO A 243 -13.17 -16.72 6.42
N ILE A 244 -12.39 -17.78 6.65
CA ILE A 244 -11.38 -18.30 5.71
C ILE A 244 -11.97 -19.32 4.70
N ASP A 245 -13.15 -19.85 4.98
CA ASP A 245 -13.78 -20.90 4.16
C ASP A 245 -14.12 -20.43 2.74
N GLN A 246 -14.31 -19.11 2.56
CA GLN A 246 -14.60 -18.50 1.27
C GLN A 246 -13.35 -18.20 0.43
N LEU A 247 -12.15 -18.40 0.99
CA LEU A 247 -10.89 -18.09 0.33
C LEU A 247 -10.36 -19.29 -0.45
N THR A 248 -9.81 -19.03 -1.63
CA THR A 248 -9.09 -20.03 -2.43
C THR A 248 -7.74 -20.37 -1.78
N ASP A 249 -7.09 -21.45 -2.24
CA ASP A 249 -5.82 -21.88 -1.67
C ASP A 249 -4.68 -20.85 -1.89
N THR A 250 -4.73 -20.10 -2.99
CA THR A 250 -3.79 -18.99 -3.28
C THR A 250 -4.03 -17.79 -2.39
N GLU A 251 -5.30 -17.43 -2.15
CA GLU A 251 -5.68 -16.36 -1.23
C GLU A 251 -5.30 -16.70 0.22
N ARG A 252 -5.43 -17.97 0.61
CA ARG A 252 -4.95 -18.46 1.91
C ARG A 252 -3.44 -18.35 2.05
N ALA A 253 -2.68 -18.67 0.99
CA ALA A 253 -1.24 -18.46 0.98
C ALA A 253 -0.87 -16.97 1.14
N MET A 254 -1.61 -16.07 0.47
CA MET A 254 -1.45 -14.63 0.64
C MET A 254 -1.79 -14.18 2.06
N LEU A 255 -2.88 -14.70 2.65
CA LEU A 255 -3.27 -14.40 4.02
C LEU A 255 -2.20 -14.81 5.05
N LEU A 256 -1.49 -15.92 4.81
CA LEU A 256 -0.38 -16.35 5.66
C LEU A 256 0.75 -15.31 5.64
N ILE A 257 1.14 -14.83 4.45
CA ILE A 257 2.18 -13.81 4.34
C ILE A 257 1.70 -12.49 4.93
N MET A 258 0.47 -12.06 4.64
CA MET A 258 -0.12 -10.89 5.26
C MET A 258 -0.08 -10.95 6.78
N ARG A 259 -0.26 -12.13 7.37
CA ARG A 259 -0.13 -12.31 8.81
C ARG A 259 1.32 -12.11 9.28
N GLU A 260 2.29 -12.63 8.55
CA GLU A 260 3.72 -12.44 8.84
C GLU A 260 4.12 -10.97 8.75
N LEU A 261 3.59 -10.24 7.76
CA LEU A 261 3.78 -8.79 7.61
C LEU A 261 3.02 -7.95 8.65
N GLY A 262 2.12 -8.56 9.43
CA GLY A 262 1.27 -7.85 10.39
C GLY A 262 0.03 -7.18 9.78
N LEU A 263 -0.27 -7.41 8.50
CA LEU A 263 -1.44 -6.85 7.81
C LEU A 263 -2.75 -7.52 8.24
N ALA A 264 -2.70 -8.82 8.53
CA ALA A 264 -3.84 -9.59 9.02
C ALA A 264 -3.52 -10.22 10.38
N TYR A 265 -4.52 -10.27 11.26
CA TYR A 265 -4.41 -10.94 12.55
C TYR A 265 -5.23 -12.23 12.55
N GLN A 266 -4.58 -13.32 12.97
CA GLN A 266 -5.22 -14.59 13.26
C GLN A 266 -4.74 -15.09 14.62
N ARG A 267 -5.69 -15.50 15.48
CA ARG A 267 -5.36 -16.03 16.81
C ARG A 267 -4.53 -17.32 16.74
N LYS A 268 -4.78 -18.18 15.74
CA LYS A 268 -4.04 -19.42 15.45
C LYS A 268 -3.88 -19.57 13.93
N ARG A 269 -2.86 -20.32 13.47
CA ARG A 269 -2.65 -20.60 12.03
C ARG A 269 -3.86 -21.27 11.35
N ALA A 270 -4.58 -22.11 12.08
CA ALA A 270 -5.79 -22.78 11.61
C ALA A 270 -7.08 -22.16 12.18
N ALA A 271 -7.04 -20.90 12.67
CA ALA A 271 -8.26 -20.25 13.13
C ALA A 271 -9.19 -20.02 11.93
N PRO A 272 -10.50 -20.30 12.03
CA PRO A 272 -11.43 -20.19 10.89
C PRO A 272 -11.76 -18.75 10.49
N ARG A 273 -11.33 -17.76 11.30
CA ARG A 273 -11.59 -16.33 11.08
C ARG A 273 -10.31 -15.51 11.21
N PHE A 274 -10.26 -14.39 10.49
CA PHE A 274 -9.18 -13.42 10.54
C PHE A 274 -9.70 -11.99 10.68
N TYR A 275 -8.85 -11.10 11.17
CA TYR A 275 -9.09 -9.66 11.29
C TYR A 275 -8.10 -8.89 10.42
N VAL A 276 -8.51 -7.70 9.98
CA VAL A 276 -7.70 -6.79 9.16
C VAL A 276 -7.21 -5.63 10.02
N THR A 277 -5.96 -5.23 9.83
CA THR A 277 -5.33 -4.11 10.55
C THR A 277 -5.48 -2.79 9.79
N LYS A 278 -5.29 -1.64 10.45
CA LYS A 278 -5.32 -0.33 9.74
C LYS A 278 -4.19 -0.20 8.72
N LEU A 279 -3.05 -0.85 8.93
CA LEU A 279 -1.94 -0.89 7.96
C LEU A 279 -2.37 -1.54 6.65
N ALA A 280 -3.16 -2.61 6.71
CA ALA A 280 -3.69 -3.27 5.52
C ALA A 280 -4.58 -2.35 4.68
N LEU A 281 -5.43 -1.55 5.32
CA LEU A 281 -6.27 -0.58 4.62
C LEU A 281 -5.45 0.59 4.07
N SER A 282 -4.47 1.07 4.85
CA SER A 282 -3.65 2.21 4.47
C SER A 282 -2.81 1.94 3.22
N PHE A 283 -2.33 0.70 3.02
CA PHE A 283 -1.63 0.35 1.78
C PHE A 283 -2.60 0.09 0.62
N ALA A 284 -3.75 -0.57 0.87
CA ALA A 284 -4.66 -1.00 -0.19
C ALA A 284 -5.39 0.17 -0.87
N LEU A 285 -5.59 1.29 -0.17
CA LEU A 285 -6.31 2.46 -0.68
C LEU A 285 -5.43 3.55 -1.33
N GLY A 286 -4.11 3.34 -1.41
CA GLY A 286 -3.20 4.33 -1.99
C GLY A 286 -3.12 5.63 -1.17
N SER A 287 -1.90 6.14 -0.97
CA SER A 287 -1.64 7.30 -0.10
C SER A 287 -2.39 8.60 -0.50
N LYS A 288 -3.02 8.70 -1.68
CA LYS A 288 -3.48 9.98 -2.25
C LYS A 288 -4.98 10.26 -2.25
N ALA A 289 -5.88 9.28 -2.08
CA ALA A 289 -7.30 9.50 -2.41
C ALA A 289 -8.34 9.18 -1.31
N SER A 290 -7.95 8.69 -0.13
CA SER A 290 -8.96 8.20 0.84
C SER A 290 -8.70 8.50 2.32
N SER A 291 -7.90 9.53 2.64
CA SER A 291 -7.90 10.03 4.03
C SER A 291 -9.24 10.72 4.38
N THR A 292 -9.95 11.24 3.39
CA THR A 292 -11.26 11.89 3.55
C THR A 292 -12.40 10.90 3.80
N VAL A 293 -12.38 9.70 3.20
CA VAL A 293 -13.46 8.71 3.37
C VAL A 293 -13.30 7.90 4.65
N LEU A 294 -12.06 7.63 5.09
CA LEU A 294 -11.82 6.96 6.36
C LEU A 294 -12.31 7.82 7.54
N HIS A 295 -12.17 9.15 7.48
CA HIS A 295 -12.77 10.04 8.49
C HIS A 295 -14.29 10.11 8.39
N SER A 296 -14.87 10.13 7.18
CA SER A 296 -16.33 10.27 7.04
C SER A 296 -17.13 9.02 7.44
N VAL A 297 -16.53 7.83 7.45
CA VAL A 297 -17.21 6.57 7.81
C VAL A 297 -17.01 6.19 9.27
N LEU A 298 -15.95 6.69 9.94
CA LEU A 298 -15.66 6.38 11.34
C LEU A 298 -16.26 7.36 12.35
N GLU A 299 -16.73 8.54 11.92
CA GLU A 299 -17.35 9.54 12.81
C GLU A 299 -18.70 10.00 12.25
N ALA A 300 -19.74 9.21 12.48
CA ALA A 300 -21.12 9.70 12.46
C ALA A 300 -21.61 9.85 13.91
N GLU A 301 -21.05 10.84 14.61
CA GLU A 301 -21.62 11.42 15.84
C GLU A 301 -21.87 12.93 15.58
N PRO A 302 -22.98 13.53 16.01
CA PRO A 302 -23.47 14.79 15.43
C PRO A 302 -22.86 16.09 16.00
N ASP A 303 -21.90 16.05 16.93
CA ASP A 303 -21.58 17.21 17.79
C ASP A 303 -20.18 17.85 17.64
N SER A 304 -19.39 17.53 16.60
CA SER A 304 -18.02 18.05 16.46
C SER A 304 -17.85 19.27 15.52
N LEU A 305 -18.90 20.06 15.28
CA LEU A 305 -18.84 21.25 14.38
C LEU A 305 -18.11 22.48 14.96
N PHE A 306 -17.53 22.40 16.16
CA PHE A 306 -16.69 23.46 16.72
C PHE A 306 -15.41 22.90 17.35
N SER A 307 -14.41 22.61 16.52
CA SER A 307 -13.03 22.55 16.99
C SER A 307 -12.14 23.35 16.05
N THR A 308 -11.83 24.56 16.52
CA THR A 308 -10.91 25.52 15.92
C THR A 308 -9.55 24.89 15.65
N ALA A 309 -9.04 25.12 14.43
CA ALA A 309 -7.69 24.77 13.98
C ALA A 309 -6.63 25.03 15.07
N ARG A 310 -6.01 23.96 15.57
CA ARG A 310 -4.88 24.06 16.51
C ARG A 310 -3.58 24.23 15.72
N LEU A 311 -2.94 25.39 15.89
CA LEU A 311 -1.57 25.64 15.46
C LEU A 311 -0.59 24.73 16.25
N PRO A 312 0.52 24.28 15.63
CA PRO A 312 1.46 23.36 16.24
C PRO A 312 2.41 24.13 17.16
N THR A 313 2.03 24.32 18.42
CA THR A 313 2.95 24.83 19.46
C THR A 313 3.22 23.75 20.50
N GLY A 314 4.18 22.88 20.16
CA GLY A 314 5.22 22.22 20.99
C GLY A 314 5.06 21.84 22.47
N ILE A 315 3.89 21.91 23.11
CA ILE A 315 3.70 21.48 24.51
C ILE A 315 2.30 20.91 24.66
N SER A 316 2.16 19.57 24.67
CA SER A 316 0.91 18.94 25.10
C SER A 316 0.87 18.85 26.62
N LEU A 317 -0.12 19.49 27.23
CA LEU A 317 -0.47 19.29 28.64
C LEU A 317 -0.95 17.86 28.85
N ARG A 318 -0.42 17.26 29.91
CA ARG A 318 -0.79 15.96 30.47
C ARG A 318 -2.21 16.06 31.02
N SER A 319 -3.20 15.49 30.35
CA SER A 319 -4.52 15.25 30.93
C SER A 319 -4.44 13.97 31.76
N SER A 320 -4.38 14.14 33.07
CA SER A 320 -4.53 13.07 34.05
C SER A 320 -5.99 12.63 34.10
N THR A 321 -6.34 11.58 33.36
CA THR A 321 -7.46 10.70 33.68
C THR A 321 -7.06 9.26 33.35
N ASP A 322 -7.38 8.41 34.31
CA ASP A 322 -7.02 7.01 34.50
C ASP A 322 -7.34 6.10 33.29
N GLY A 323 -6.44 5.16 32.98
CA GLY A 323 -6.59 4.17 31.91
C GLY A 323 -5.47 4.21 30.86
N GLY A 324 -4.39 3.46 31.10
CA GLY A 324 -3.19 3.47 30.27
C GLY A 324 -3.40 2.95 28.84
N GLY A 325 -2.73 3.59 27.87
CA GLY A 325 -2.61 3.04 26.53
C GLY A 325 -2.17 3.98 25.40
N ASP A 326 -2.28 5.31 25.52
CA ASP A 326 -1.90 6.22 24.43
C ASP A 326 -0.43 6.69 24.55
N ALA A 327 0.49 5.78 24.29
CA ALA A 327 1.93 6.05 24.23
C ALA A 327 2.59 5.23 23.12
N GLY A 328 2.11 5.43 21.89
CA GLY A 328 2.67 4.79 20.70
C GLY A 328 2.99 5.82 19.63
N ASP A 329 4.28 6.12 19.45
CA ASP A 329 4.87 6.56 18.17
C ASP A 329 5.02 8.06 17.86
N ILE A 330 4.84 8.99 18.81
CA ILE A 330 5.24 10.40 18.60
C ILE A 330 6.71 10.60 19.01
N GLY A 331 7.61 10.01 18.24
CA GLY A 331 9.01 10.38 18.29
C GLY A 331 9.28 11.53 17.34
N TYR A 332 9.66 12.70 17.85
CA TYR A 332 10.05 13.84 17.01
C TYR A 332 11.56 13.96 16.96
N ILE A 333 12.06 14.34 15.78
CA ILE A 333 13.48 14.54 15.51
C ILE A 333 13.69 16.04 15.34
N VAL A 334 14.55 16.62 16.17
CA VAL A 334 14.96 18.02 16.06
C VAL A 334 16.35 18.06 15.45
N VAL A 335 16.50 18.81 14.37
CA VAL A 335 17.80 19.06 13.72
C VAL A 335 18.17 20.52 13.94
N GLU A 336 19.30 20.75 14.58
CA GLU A 336 19.86 22.09 14.80
C GLU A 336 20.78 22.53 13.65
N THR A 337 21.01 23.84 13.53
CA THR A 337 21.91 24.43 12.51
C THR A 337 23.38 24.06 12.67
N ASN A 338 23.75 23.49 13.81
CA ASN A 338 25.10 22.99 14.11
C ASN A 338 25.29 21.51 13.73
N PHE A 339 24.38 20.93 12.94
CA PHE A 339 24.37 19.52 12.51
C PHE A 339 24.16 18.50 13.65
N ARG A 340 23.64 18.94 14.80
CA ARG A 340 23.18 18.04 15.86
C ARG A 340 21.74 17.62 15.63
N VAL A 341 21.50 16.34 15.89
CA VAL A 341 20.21 15.69 15.79
C VAL A 341 19.82 15.17 17.15
N TYR A 342 18.67 15.62 17.64
CA TYR A 342 18.05 15.16 18.86
C TYR A 342 16.82 14.35 18.47
N ALA A 343 16.90 13.03 18.61
CA ALA A 343 15.79 12.14 18.32
C ALA A 343 15.15 11.69 19.63
N TYR A 344 13.91 12.10 19.86
CA TYR A 344 13.11 11.65 21.00
C TYR A 344 12.44 10.34 20.59
N THR A 345 13.12 9.23 20.82
CA THR A 345 12.60 7.90 20.48
C THR A 345 13.16 6.86 21.43
N ASP A 346 12.30 5.96 21.86
CA ASP A 346 12.62 4.73 22.58
C ASP A 346 12.81 3.55 21.61
N SER A 347 12.24 3.63 20.41
CA SER A 347 12.37 2.62 19.36
C SER A 347 13.84 2.35 18.97
N VAL A 348 14.24 1.10 19.15
CA VAL A 348 15.57 0.58 18.72
C VAL A 348 15.70 0.65 17.20
N LEU A 349 14.61 0.44 16.46
CA LEU A 349 14.62 0.51 15.00
C LEU A 349 14.99 1.92 14.53
N LYS A 350 14.30 2.95 15.03
CA LYS A 350 14.59 4.35 14.69
C LYS A 350 16.02 4.74 15.08
N THR A 351 16.51 4.22 16.20
CA THR A 351 17.92 4.38 16.62
C THR A 351 18.89 3.78 15.61
N SER A 352 18.64 2.54 15.19
CA SER A 352 19.48 1.85 14.22
C SER A 352 19.46 2.54 12.86
N LEU A 353 18.30 3.05 12.43
CA LEU A 353 18.19 3.84 11.20
C LEU A 353 18.99 5.15 11.28
N LEU A 354 18.90 5.87 12.40
CA LEU A 354 19.70 7.08 12.63
C LEU A 354 21.21 6.80 12.62
N SER A 355 21.63 5.65 13.15
CA SER A 355 23.05 5.25 13.16
C SER A 355 23.63 5.04 11.75
N LEU A 356 22.79 4.88 10.73
CA LEU A 356 23.24 4.67 9.35
C LEU A 356 23.81 5.93 8.70
N PHE A 357 23.35 7.12 9.09
CA PHE A 357 23.77 8.39 8.50
C PHE A 357 24.24 9.43 9.51
N CYS A 358 23.98 9.22 10.81
CA CYS A 358 24.48 10.04 11.91
C CYS A 358 25.42 9.24 12.81
N LYS A 359 26.42 9.92 13.38
CA LYS A 359 27.25 9.37 14.44
C LYS A 359 26.57 9.60 15.79
N ILE A 360 26.04 8.54 16.39
CA ILE A 360 25.44 8.62 17.74
C ILE A 360 26.52 8.98 18.76
N ARG A 361 26.31 10.06 19.51
CA ARG A 361 27.20 10.48 20.60
C ARG A 361 26.78 9.89 21.93
N ILE A 362 25.50 10.07 22.27
CA ILE A 362 24.95 9.69 23.57
C ILE A 362 23.54 9.15 23.36
N ARG A 363 23.23 8.05 24.07
CA ARG A 363 21.89 7.47 24.12
C ARG A 363 21.36 7.55 25.55
N PHE A 364 20.24 8.26 25.71
CA PHE A 364 19.41 8.26 26.91
C PHE A 364 18.21 7.32 26.71
N PRO A 365 17.45 6.99 27.77
CA PRO A 365 16.29 6.10 27.65
C PRO A 365 15.25 6.54 26.61
N ASN A 366 14.97 7.85 26.53
CA ASN A 366 13.93 8.41 25.63
C ASN A 366 14.48 9.46 24.65
N MET A 367 15.81 9.59 24.53
CA MET A 367 16.43 10.62 23.70
C MET A 367 17.79 10.16 23.19
N ILE A 368 18.08 10.43 21.93
CA ILE A 368 19.36 10.13 21.29
C ILE A 368 19.93 11.43 20.77
N VAL A 369 21.20 11.67 21.08
CA VAL A 369 21.96 12.80 20.54
C VAL A 369 22.96 12.24 19.52
N ALA A 370 22.83 12.68 18.29
CA ALA A 370 23.68 12.27 17.18
C ALA A 370 24.17 13.48 16.39
N ASP A 371 25.32 13.32 15.74
CA ASP A 371 25.89 14.35 14.86
C ASP A 371 25.90 13.89 13.42
N ILE A 372 25.55 14.79 12.51
CA ILE A 372 25.74 14.60 11.07
C ILE A 372 27.14 15.12 10.73
N THR A 373 28.09 14.22 10.46
CA THR A 373 29.45 14.60 10.01
C THR A 373 29.62 14.37 8.51
N ARG A 374 30.63 15.02 7.92
CA ARG A 374 30.94 14.82 6.50
C ARG A 374 31.28 13.36 6.21
N GLU A 375 31.96 12.69 7.13
CA GLU A 375 32.34 11.29 7.03
C GLU A 375 31.13 10.37 7.12
N SER A 376 30.18 10.64 8.04
CA SER A 376 28.97 9.82 8.17
C SER A 376 28.08 9.93 6.93
N VAL A 377 27.95 11.14 6.37
CA VAL A 377 27.20 11.37 5.12
C VAL A 377 27.92 10.76 3.92
N ARG A 378 29.26 10.83 3.87
CA ARG A 378 30.05 10.19 2.79
C ARG A 378 29.91 8.67 2.84
N GLU A 379 29.93 8.07 4.03
CA GLU A 379 29.73 6.63 4.20
C GLU A 379 28.31 6.23 3.80
N ALA A 380 27.31 7.01 4.19
CA ALA A 380 25.92 6.86 3.77
C ALA A 380 25.75 6.95 2.23
N LEU A 381 26.41 7.92 1.58
CA LEU A 381 26.44 8.08 0.12
C LEU A 381 27.13 6.89 -0.58
N LEU A 382 28.23 6.37 -0.01
CA LEU A 382 28.91 5.18 -0.52
C LEU A 382 28.05 3.91 -0.39
N ARG A 383 27.18 3.85 0.62
CA ARG A 383 26.13 2.83 0.76
C ARG A 383 24.91 3.08 -0.15
N GLY A 384 24.89 4.21 -0.85
CA GLY A 384 23.98 4.52 -1.95
C GLY A 384 22.78 5.41 -1.60
N ILE A 385 22.85 6.18 -0.50
CA ILE A 385 21.81 7.14 -0.11
C ILE A 385 21.86 8.37 -1.02
N SER A 386 20.77 8.70 -1.72
CA SER A 386 20.68 9.94 -2.50
C SER A 386 20.30 11.11 -1.59
N SER A 387 20.86 12.29 -1.87
CA SER A 387 20.69 13.52 -1.06
C SER A 387 19.22 13.97 -0.84
N GLN A 388 18.28 13.52 -1.68
CA GLN A 388 16.86 13.87 -1.56
C GLN A 388 16.07 12.95 -0.61
N GLN A 389 16.64 11.80 -0.23
CA GLN A 389 15.94 10.74 0.49
C GLN A 389 15.87 10.88 2.02
N PRO A 390 16.88 11.43 2.74
CA PRO A 390 16.79 11.54 4.20
C PRO A 390 15.86 12.67 4.70
N PHE A 391 15.22 13.42 3.79
CA PHE A 391 14.42 14.62 4.09
C PHE A 391 12.92 14.50 3.74
N SER A 392 12.48 13.36 3.20
CA SER A 392 11.07 13.03 2.94
C SER A 392 10.53 12.16 4.07
#